data_AF-A0A6B2PP57-F1
#
_entry.id   AF-A0A6B2PP57-F1
#
_cell.length_a   1.000
_cell.length_b   1.000
_cell.length_c   1.000
_cell.angle_alpha   90.00
_cell.angle_beta   90.00
_cell.angle_gamma   90.00
#
_symmetry.space_group_name_H-M   'P 1'
#
loop_
_entity.id
_entity.type
_entity.pdbx_description
1 polymer ?
#
loop_
_entity_poly.entity_id
_entity_poly.type
_entity_poly.pdbx_seq_one_letter_code
_entity_poly.pdbx_strand_id
1 'polypeptide(L)'
;MQSISLIIQIFLVLAFGYFLGPKLSLNIRHFIFKILPYFSYILLTSVALELTLALDQIDNPSTILPPALLIALTTSLGSFFTCLFAYTIFDKESVKGKISLQLFMNALKNIAKAFLALTIGVILGILLTQLHTHIPFNSWYLL
;
A
#
# COMPACT_ATOMS: atom_id res chain seq x y z
N MET A 1 -5.39 -23.01 -1.31
CA MET A 1 -4.71 -23.30 -2.60
C MET A 1 -4.37 -22.02 -3.38
N GLN A 2 -5.22 -20.98 -3.42
CA GLN A 2 -4.89 -19.69 -4.07
C GLN A 2 -3.83 -18.85 -3.33
N SER A 3 -3.87 -18.75 -1.99
CA SER A 3 -2.99 -17.85 -1.24
C SER A 3 -1.49 -18.17 -1.37
N ILE A 4 -1.11 -19.46 -1.40
CA ILE A 4 0.29 -19.88 -1.57
C ILE A 4 0.78 -19.55 -2.99
N SER A 5 -0.07 -19.76 -4.01
CA SER A 5 0.24 -19.40 -5.40
C SER A 5 0.48 -17.90 -5.54
N LEU A 6 -0.33 -17.09 -4.85
CA LEU A 6 -0.21 -15.64 -4.81
C LEU A 6 1.09 -15.17 -4.14
N ILE A 7 1.45 -15.78 -3.01
CA ILE A 7 2.73 -15.50 -2.35
C ILE A 7 3.90 -15.78 -3.31
N ILE A 8 3.88 -16.92 -4.01
CA ILE A 8 4.90 -17.28 -4.98
C ILE A 8 4.97 -16.27 -6.14
N GLN A 9 3.82 -15.83 -6.67
CA GLN A 9 3.77 -14.82 -7.73
C GLN A 9 4.41 -13.50 -7.28
N ILE A 10 4.08 -13.02 -6.08
CA ILE A 10 4.67 -11.80 -5.51
C ILE A 10 6.19 -11.96 -5.38
N PHE A 11 6.67 -13.08 -4.85
CA PHE A 11 8.10 -13.34 -4.73
C PHE A 11 8.80 -13.39 -6.09
N LEU A 12 8.18 -14.00 -7.11
CA LEU A 12 8.73 -14.02 -8.46
C LEU A 12 8.81 -12.62 -9.06
N VAL A 13 7.75 -11.81 -8.96
CA VAL A 13 7.73 -10.43 -9.49
C VAL A 13 8.78 -9.57 -8.78
N LEU A 14 8.91 -9.70 -7.46
CA LEU A 14 9.95 -9.01 -6.68
C LEU A 14 11.36 -9.45 -7.09
N ALA A 15 11.58 -10.76 -7.27
CA ALA A 15 12.86 -11.29 -7.73
C ALA A 15 13.20 -10.76 -9.13
N PHE A 16 12.24 -10.76 -10.06
CA PHE A 16 12.43 -10.15 -11.38
C PHE A 16 12.75 -8.67 -11.29
N GLY A 17 12.02 -7.89 -10.48
CA GLY A 17 12.30 -6.48 -10.26
C GLY A 17 13.72 -6.24 -9.74
N TYR A 18 14.19 -7.06 -8.80
CA TYR A 18 15.51 -6.97 -8.20
C TYR A 18 16.65 -7.40 -9.14
N PHE A 19 16.52 -8.53 -9.83
CA PHE A 19 17.57 -9.06 -10.70
C PHE A 19 17.62 -8.42 -12.08
N LEU A 20 16.46 -8.03 -12.62
CA LEU A 20 16.33 -7.48 -13.97
C LEU A 20 16.41 -5.94 -13.96
N GLY A 21 15.96 -5.29 -12.89
CA GLY A 21 16.00 -3.82 -12.74
C GLY A 21 17.36 -3.18 -13.02
N PRO A 22 18.47 -3.70 -12.47
CA PRO A 22 19.83 -3.19 -12.74
C PRO A 22 20.33 -3.44 -14.17
N LYS A 23 19.76 -4.45 -14.87
CA LYS A 23 20.16 -4.83 -16.24
C LYS A 23 19.42 -4.05 -17.33
N LEU A 24 18.41 -3.25 -16.96
CA LEU A 24 17.67 -2.42 -17.89
C LEU A 24 18.51 -1.21 -18.34
N SER A 25 18.26 -0.75 -19.58
CA SER A 25 18.87 0.49 -20.06
C SER A 25 18.40 1.69 -19.21
N LEU A 26 19.25 2.71 -19.12
CA LEU A 26 19.00 3.89 -18.28
C LEU A 26 17.66 4.57 -18.62
N ASN A 27 17.32 4.65 -19.91
CA ASN A 27 16.09 5.27 -20.40
C ASN A 27 14.85 4.48 -19.97
N ILE A 28 14.89 3.15 -20.07
CA ILE A 28 13.77 2.28 -19.65
C ILE A 28 13.58 2.39 -18.13
N ARG A 29 14.69 2.38 -17.38
CA ARG A 29 14.65 2.52 -15.92
C ARG A 29 14.02 3.84 -15.49
N HIS A 30 14.41 4.95 -16.11
CA HIS A 30 13.83 6.27 -15.82
C HIS A 30 12.34 6.34 -16.15
N PHE A 31 11.94 5.74 -17.28
CA PHE A 31 10.54 5.65 -17.66
C PHE A 31 9.70 4.86 -16.65
N ILE A 32 10.19 3.69 -16.23
CA ILE A 32 9.52 2.85 -15.22
C ILE A 32 9.38 3.60 -13.90
N PHE A 33 10.45 4.21 -13.37
CA PHE A 33 10.38 4.96 -12.12
C PHE A 33 9.47 6.20 -12.19
N LYS A 34 9.28 6.78 -13.39
CA LYS A 34 8.34 7.88 -13.59
C LYS A 34 6.89 7.41 -13.54
N ILE A 35 6.58 6.22 -14.07
CA ILE A 35 5.21 5.68 -14.15
C ILE A 35 4.80 4.95 -12.88
N LEU A 36 5.74 4.27 -12.23
CA LEU A 36 5.50 3.43 -11.06
C LEU A 36 4.61 4.08 -9.99
N PRO A 37 4.80 5.36 -9.60
CA PRO A 37 3.95 6.00 -8.60
C PRO A 37 2.48 6.09 -9.02
N TYR A 38 2.20 6.31 -10.31
CA TYR A 38 0.83 6.40 -10.81
C TYR A 38 0.13 5.04 -10.75
N PHE A 39 0.85 3.97 -11.07
CA PHE A 39 0.34 2.60 -10.92
C PHE A 39 0.03 2.30 -9.46
N SER A 40 0.90 2.69 -8.53
CA SER A 40 0.64 2.55 -7.09
C SER A 40 -0.61 3.32 -6.65
N TYR A 41 -0.86 4.52 -7.19
CA TYR A 41 -2.08 5.26 -6.87
C TYR A 41 -3.34 4.57 -7.41
N ILE A 42 -3.31 4.07 -8.64
CA ILE A 42 -4.44 3.30 -9.21
C ILE A 42 -4.72 2.05 -8.35
N LEU A 43 -3.67 1.35 -7.94
CA LEU A 43 -3.79 0.16 -7.10
C LEU A 43 -4.37 0.51 -5.72
N LEU A 44 -3.88 1.57 -5.07
CA LEU A 44 -4.44 2.05 -3.79
C LEU A 44 -5.92 2.44 -3.91
N THR A 45 -6.29 3.16 -4.97
CA THR A 45 -7.70 3.48 -5.26
C THR A 45 -8.53 2.22 -5.45
N SER A 46 -8.01 1.23 -6.17
CA SER A 46 -8.71 -0.03 -6.44
C SER A 46 -8.90 -0.88 -5.19
N VAL A 47 -7.88 -1.00 -4.33
CA VAL A 47 -7.99 -1.73 -3.06
C VAL A 47 -8.98 -1.05 -2.11
N ALA A 48 -8.96 0.28 -2.03
CA ALA A 48 -9.93 1.02 -1.20
C ALA A 48 -11.36 0.89 -1.72
N LEU A 49 -11.54 0.88 -3.05
CA LEU A 49 -12.80 0.59 -3.71
C LEU A 49 -13.31 -0.82 -3.36
N GLU A 50 -12.48 -1.84 -3.57
CA GLU A 50 -12.83 -3.24 -3.25
C GLU A 50 -13.22 -3.39 -1.78
N LEU A 51 -12.46 -2.79 -0.86
CA LEU A 51 -12.78 -2.80 0.57
C LEU A 51 -14.15 -2.16 0.85
N THR A 52 -14.45 -1.03 0.20
CA THR A 52 -15.73 -0.34 0.40
C THR A 52 -16.91 -1.19 -0.07
N LEU A 53 -16.78 -1.81 -1.25
CA LEU A 53 -17.80 -2.72 -1.79
C LEU A 53 -17.95 -3.99 -0.93
N ALA A 54 -16.85 -4.52 -0.40
CA ALA A 54 -16.88 -5.67 0.49
C ALA A 54 -17.55 -5.35 1.84
N LEU A 55 -17.30 -4.15 2.39
CA LEU A 55 -17.93 -3.71 3.64
C LEU A 55 -19.44 -3.53 3.52
N ASP A 56 -19.93 -3.12 2.36
CA ASP A 56 -21.36 -3.00 2.07
C ASP A 56 -22.08 -4.36 2.03
N GLN A 57 -21.35 -5.42 1.66
CA GLN A 57 -21.87 -6.79 1.61
C GLN A 57 -21.83 -7.53 2.96
N ILE A 58 -21.16 -6.97 3.97
CA ILE A 58 -20.99 -7.60 5.28
C ILE A 58 -22.14 -7.19 6.20
N ASP A 59 -22.80 -8.18 6.81
CA ASP A 59 -23.77 -7.93 7.88
C ASP A 59 -23.07 -7.39 9.14
N ASN A 60 -23.54 -6.24 9.65
CA ASN A 60 -23.02 -5.58 10.86
C ASN A 60 -21.52 -5.18 10.78
N PRO A 61 -21.11 -4.31 9.84
CA PRO A 61 -19.71 -3.91 9.65
C PRO A 61 -19.12 -3.20 10.89
N SER A 62 -19.97 -2.62 11.74
CA SER A 62 -19.60 -2.00 13.01
C SER A 62 -18.96 -2.97 14.01
N THR A 63 -19.12 -4.28 13.84
CA THR A 63 -18.49 -5.30 14.70
C THR A 63 -17.08 -5.66 14.26
N ILE A 64 -16.77 -5.56 12.96
CA ILE A 64 -15.48 -5.97 12.37
C ILE A 64 -14.52 -4.79 12.24
N LEU A 65 -15.05 -3.60 11.94
CA LEU A 65 -14.21 -2.44 11.65
C LEU A 65 -13.38 -1.95 12.85
N PRO A 66 -13.92 -1.83 14.08
CA PRO A 66 -13.12 -1.43 15.24
C PRO A 66 -11.94 -2.38 15.56
N PRO A 67 -12.12 -3.72 15.65
CA PRO A 67 -10.99 -4.61 15.90
C PRO A 67 -10.00 -4.61 14.73
N ALA A 68 -10.44 -4.53 13.47
CA ALA A 68 -9.54 -4.43 12.32
C ALA A 68 -8.67 -3.16 12.39
N LEU A 69 -9.26 -2.02 12.74
CA LEU A 69 -8.54 -0.76 12.90
C LEU A 69 -7.55 -0.82 14.07
N LEU A 70 -7.95 -1.42 15.20
CA LEU A 70 -7.09 -1.63 16.35
C LEU A 70 -5.87 -2.49 15.98
N ILE A 71 -6.08 -3.61 15.28
CA ILE A 71 -5.01 -4.50 14.82
C ILE A 71 -4.09 -3.74 13.86
N ALA A 72 -4.63 -3.01 12.89
CA ALA A 72 -3.83 -2.24 11.94
C ALA A 72 -2.96 -1.18 12.63
N LEU A 73 -3.52 -0.43 13.58
CA LEU A 73 -2.81 0.60 14.35
C LEU A 73 -1.73 0.00 15.25
N THR A 74 -2.09 -1.02 16.04
CA THR A 74 -1.15 -1.68 16.96
C THR A 74 -0.01 -2.36 16.20
N THR A 75 -0.28 -3.00 15.06
CA THR A 75 0.74 -3.61 14.21
C THR A 75 1.66 -2.57 13.58
N SER A 76 1.10 -1.45 13.10
CA SER A 76 1.89 -0.36 12.52
C SER A 76 2.82 0.27 13.56
N LEU A 77 2.28 0.64 14.72
CA LEU A 77 3.08 1.19 15.83
C LEU A 77 4.11 0.16 16.34
N GLY A 78 3.70 -1.08 16.52
CA GLY A 78 4.57 -2.18 16.93
C GLY A 78 5.76 -2.33 15.99
N SER A 79 5.52 -2.45 14.68
CA SER A 79 6.58 -2.54 13.67
C SER A 79 7.52 -1.34 13.69
N PHE A 80 6.98 -0.12 13.82
CA PHE A 80 7.79 1.10 13.90
C PHE A 80 8.75 1.07 15.09
N PHE A 81 8.26 0.74 16.29
CA PHE A 81 9.09 0.67 17.48
C PHE A 81 10.08 -0.50 17.44
N THR A 82 9.68 -1.67 16.93
CA THR A 82 10.58 -2.81 16.76
C THR A 82 11.73 -2.47 15.80
N CYS A 83 11.43 -1.84 14.65
CA CYS A 83 12.46 -1.39 13.72
C CYS A 83 13.35 -0.32 14.36
N LEU A 84 12.78 0.68 15.03
CA LEU A 84 13.54 1.74 15.70
C LEU A 84 14.50 1.18 16.76
N PHE A 85 14.03 0.23 17.56
CA PHE A 85 14.85 -0.44 18.58
C PHE A 85 15.97 -1.26 17.95
N ALA A 86 15.66 -2.04 16.90
CA ALA A 86 16.66 -2.80 16.16
C ALA A 86 17.74 -1.89 15.57
N TYR A 87 17.36 -0.79 14.92
CA TYR A 87 18.32 0.19 14.38
C TYR A 87 19.17 0.82 15.48
N THR A 88 18.59 1.16 16.62
CA THR A 88 19.33 1.75 17.75
C THR A 88 20.37 0.80 18.34
N ILE A 89 20.08 -0.52 18.33
CA ILE A 89 21.00 -1.55 18.84
C ILE A 89 22.10 -1.88 17.84
N PHE A 90 21.73 -2.18 16.60
CA PHE A 90 22.64 -2.74 15.60
C PHE A 90 23.38 -1.69 14.78
N ASP A 91 22.82 -0.49 14.62
CA ASP A 91 23.37 0.58 13.77
C ASP A 91 23.34 1.95 14.47
N LYS A 92 24.23 2.07 15.45
CA LYS A 92 24.38 3.25 16.33
C LYS A 92 24.80 4.54 15.61
N GLU A 93 25.31 4.45 14.38
CA GLU A 93 25.78 5.61 13.62
C GLU A 93 24.70 6.21 12.72
N SER A 94 23.83 5.38 12.14
CA SER A 94 22.76 5.84 11.24
C SER A 94 21.69 6.70 11.90
N VAL A 95 21.45 6.53 13.21
CA VAL A 95 20.45 7.32 13.98
C VAL A 95 20.98 8.72 14.35
N LYS A 96 22.31 8.93 14.31
CA LYS A 96 22.93 10.23 14.65
C LYS A 96 22.91 11.24 13.50
N GLY A 97 22.57 10.80 12.29
CA GLY A 97 22.33 11.70 11.17
C GLY A 97 21.07 12.53 11.44
N LYS A 98 21.16 13.86 11.36
CA LYS A 98 19.96 14.70 11.32
C LYS A 98 19.08 14.19 10.18
N ILE A 99 17.90 13.64 10.49
CA ILE A 99 16.87 13.40 9.47
C ILE A 99 16.66 14.74 8.79
N SER A 100 17.04 14.84 7.52
CA SER A 100 16.89 16.11 6.83
C SER A 100 15.40 16.43 6.82
N LEU A 101 15.04 17.60 7.33
CA LEU A 101 13.65 18.06 7.37
C LEU A 101 13.03 17.92 5.97
N GLN A 102 13.83 18.12 4.93
CA GLN A 102 13.49 17.86 3.53
C GLN A 102 13.04 16.42 3.26
N LEU A 103 13.74 15.39 3.73
CA LEU A 103 13.36 13.99 3.53
C LEU A 103 12.05 13.67 4.27
N PHE A 104 11.90 14.16 5.50
CA PHE A 104 10.67 14.00 6.28
C PHE A 104 9.47 14.64 5.59
N MET A 105 9.61 15.88 5.12
CA MET A 105 8.56 16.58 4.38
C MET A 105 8.23 15.89 3.05
N ASN A 106 9.22 15.32 2.36
CA ASN A 106 8.98 14.54 1.14
C ASN A 106 8.21 13.25 1.44
N ALA A 107 8.55 12.54 2.52
CA ALA A 107 7.81 11.37 2.96
C ALA A 107 6.35 11.73 3.31
N LEU A 108 6.13 12.82 4.05
CA LEU A 108 4.79 13.30 4.41
C LEU A 108 3.96 13.64 3.17
N LYS A 109 4.56 14.28 2.16
CA LYS A 109 3.89 14.55 0.88
C LYS A 109 3.49 13.26 0.15
N ASN A 110 4.36 12.25 0.15
CA ASN A 110 4.05 10.97 -0.49
C ASN A 110 2.92 10.23 0.24
N ILE A 111 2.94 10.25 1.56
CA ILE A 111 1.86 9.70 2.41
C ILE A 111 0.55 10.44 2.11
N ALA A 112 0.55 11.77 2.04
CA ALA A 112 -0.64 12.56 1.72
C ALA A 112 -1.24 12.19 0.35
N LYS A 113 -0.42 11.95 -0.68
CA LYS A 113 -0.88 11.48 -1.99
C LYS A 113 -1.50 10.09 -1.93
N ALA A 114 -0.91 9.19 -1.13
CA ALA A 114 -1.48 7.85 -0.92
C ALA A 114 -2.84 7.93 -0.23
N PHE A 115 -2.99 8.77 0.80
CA PHE A 115 -4.29 9.03 1.44
C PHE A 115 -5.32 9.58 0.45
N LEU A 116 -4.91 10.51 -0.42
CA LEU A 116 -5.80 11.04 -1.46
C LEU A 116 -6.28 9.92 -2.40
N ALA A 117 -5.38 9.04 -2.86
CA ALA A 117 -5.74 7.90 -3.70
C ALA A 117 -6.73 6.93 -3.00
N LEU A 118 -6.52 6.67 -1.71
CA LEU A 118 -7.44 5.87 -0.88
C LEU A 118 -8.81 6.55 -0.77
N THR A 119 -8.85 7.85 -0.49
CA THR A 119 -10.11 8.63 -0.40
C THR A 119 -10.89 8.57 -1.70
N ILE A 120 -10.23 8.71 -2.86
CA ILE A 120 -10.89 8.56 -4.16
C ILE A 120 -11.54 7.18 -4.29
N GLY A 121 -10.83 6.11 -3.90
CA GLY A 121 -11.35 4.74 -3.96
C GLY A 121 -12.59 4.55 -3.09
N VAL A 122 -12.57 5.09 -1.86
CA VAL A 122 -13.73 5.05 -0.95
C VAL A 122 -14.92 5.82 -1.53
N ILE A 123 -14.70 7.04 -2.04
CA ILE A 123 -15.77 7.85 -2.64
C ILE A 123 -16.40 7.12 -3.83
N LEU A 124 -15.59 6.53 -4.70
CA LEU A 124 -16.08 5.73 -5.83
C LEU A 124 -16.90 4.53 -5.37
N GLY A 125 -16.45 3.83 -4.32
CA GLY A 125 -17.18 2.70 -3.74
C GLY A 125 -18.54 3.10 -3.20
N ILE A 126 -18.58 4.16 -2.40
CA ILE A 126 -19.84 4.71 -1.87
C ILE A 126 -20.80 5.08 -3.01
N LEU A 127 -20.30 5.73 -4.06
CA LEU A 127 -21.12 6.13 -5.20
C LEU A 127 -21.69 4.93 -5.96
N LEU A 128 -20.90 3.87 -6.18
CA LEU A 128 -21.37 2.64 -6.82
C LEU A 128 -22.39 1.87 -5.96
N THR A 129 -22.19 1.84 -4.65
CA THR A 129 -23.15 1.27 -3.70
C THR A 129 -24.48 2.04 -3.74
N GLN A 130 -24.45 3.37 -3.73
CA GLN A 130 -25.65 4.20 -3.81
C GLN A 130 -26.43 4.00 -5.12
N LEU A 131 -25.72 3.76 -6.23
CA LEU A 131 -26.32 3.45 -7.53
C LEU A 131 -26.89 2.02 -7.62
N HIS A 132 -26.82 1.21 -6.54
CA HIS A 132 -27.23 -0.20 -6.51
C HIS A 132 -26.55 -1.06 -7.59
N THR A 133 -25.37 -0.64 -8.03
CA THR A 133 -24.59 -1.38 -9.01
C THR A 133 -23.72 -2.41 -8.29
N HIS A 134 -24.17 -3.67 -8.27
CA HIS A 134 -23.37 -4.79 -7.77
C HIS A 134 -22.32 -5.20 -8.81
N ILE A 135 -21.21 -4.46 -8.88
CA ILE A 135 -20.07 -4.81 -9.71
C ILE A 135 -19.13 -5.69 -8.87
N PRO A 136 -18.95 -6.99 -9.21
CA PRO A 136 -17.92 -7.79 -8.57
C PRO A 136 -16.55 -7.27 -9.01
N PHE A 137 -15.95 -6.43 -8.18
CA PHE A 137 -14.64 -5.83 -8.43
C PHE A 137 -13.58 -6.51 -7.59
N ASN A 138 -12.46 -6.86 -8.21
CA ASN A 138 -11.34 -7.54 -7.57
C ASN A 138 -10.05 -6.81 -7.98
N SER A 139 -9.41 -6.15 -7.01
CA SER A 139 -8.20 -5.36 -7.23
C SER A 139 -6.98 -6.24 -7.57
N TRP A 140 -7.04 -7.55 -7.32
CA TRP A 140 -5.96 -8.48 -7.66
C TRP A 140 -5.73 -8.62 -9.17
N TYR A 141 -6.69 -8.24 -10.03
CA TYR A 141 -6.44 -8.20 -11.48
C TYR A 141 -5.46 -7.09 -11.91
N LEU A 142 -5.14 -6.16 -11.00
CA LEU A 142 -4.13 -5.12 -11.23
C LEU A 142 -2.74 -5.52 -10.72
N LEU A 143 -2.56 -6.72 -10.16
CA LEU A 143 -1.27 -7.25 -9.70
C LEU A 143 -0.68 -8.22 -10.73
#